data_AF-A0A397IRJ7-F1
#
_entry.id   AF-A0A397IRJ7-F1
#
_cell.length_a   1.000
_cell.length_b   1.000
_cell.length_c   1.000
_cell.angle_alpha   90.00
_cell.angle_beta   90.00
_cell.angle_gamma   90.00
#
_symmetry.space_group_name_H-M   'P 1'
#
loop_
_entity.id
_entity.type
_entity.pdbx_description
1 polymer ?
#
loop_
_entity_poly.entity_id
_entity_poly.type
_entity_poly.pdbx_seq_one_letter_code
_entity_poly.pdbx_strand_id
1 'polypeptide(L)'
;MEDLNNIKIKEYVSIILRRPNTPKIWVNKRINPNKEFYKHWQCPGGHVEETDISTKHAAQREVLEETGIQPELEELEYMRTNHYFKEKEWRIIHCYSLTTKKVPELTEPREMTDWQLKKIKEVQKEPVIDSLKDAFKGRQHETKIIMIEGSCGAGKSTFVGKCKEYLTKYKKTVEILDESFIIKDSSKRIINYGSNLKKYKEREITKEQMEEIAIELEKWIRDKWMKQIFEFYTRERKPSILLMDRNLFSTLIFMKLMEEEGFFSKEKQEEVSTNYNNWLWLIRNH
;
A
#
# COMPACT_ATOMS: atom_id res chain seq x y z
N MET A 1 -0.19 -8.27 17.06
CA MET A 1 -0.10 -6.86 16.58
C MET A 1 1.34 -6.41 16.50
N GLU A 2 2.21 -6.76 17.47
CA GLU A 2 3.67 -6.63 17.31
C GLU A 2 4.19 -7.21 15.99
N ASP A 3 3.59 -8.30 15.50
CA ASP A 3 3.95 -8.86 14.19
C ASP A 3 3.65 -7.91 13.02
N LEU A 4 2.53 -7.18 13.03
CA LEU A 4 2.17 -6.24 11.96
C LEU A 4 3.08 -5.01 11.94
N ASN A 5 3.48 -4.53 13.12
CA ASN A 5 4.40 -3.41 13.25
C ASN A 5 5.76 -3.74 12.63
N ASN A 6 6.19 -5.00 12.69
CA ASN A 6 7.49 -5.44 12.18
C ASN A 6 7.44 -5.95 10.73
N ILE A 7 6.31 -5.78 10.03
CA ILE A 7 6.21 -6.18 8.63
C ILE A 7 7.01 -5.22 7.76
N LYS A 8 7.95 -5.77 6.99
CA LYS A 8 8.60 -5.06 5.90
C LYS A 8 7.66 -5.04 4.69
N ILE A 9 7.30 -3.86 4.22
CA ILE A 9 6.51 -3.72 3.00
C ILE A 9 7.45 -3.55 1.82
N LYS A 10 7.18 -4.27 0.72
CA LYS A 10 7.89 -4.10 -0.54
C LYS A 10 6.91 -4.01 -1.68
N GLU A 11 7.05 -2.98 -2.48
CA GLU A 11 6.23 -2.76 -3.66
C GLU A 11 6.97 -3.16 -4.94
N TYR A 12 6.19 -3.74 -5.84
CA TYR A 12 6.65 -4.20 -7.14
C TYR A 12 5.64 -3.84 -8.22
N VAL A 13 6.13 -3.83 -9.45
CA VAL A 13 5.30 -3.77 -10.65
C VAL A 13 5.46 -5.05 -11.46
N SER A 14 4.43 -5.39 -12.22
CA SER A 14 4.49 -6.53 -13.13
C SER A 14 3.64 -6.23 -14.35
N ILE A 15 4.22 -6.31 -15.55
CA ILE A 15 3.59 -5.80 -16.77
C ILE A 15 3.31 -6.95 -17.73
N ILE A 16 2.05 -7.18 -18.07
CA ILE A 16 1.67 -8.15 -19.10
C ILE A 16 1.82 -7.50 -20.48
N LEU A 17 2.91 -7.84 -21.17
CA LEU A 17 3.17 -7.43 -22.55
C LEU A 17 2.33 -8.25 -23.54
N ARG A 18 1.32 -7.62 -24.13
CA ARG A 18 0.37 -8.25 -25.06
C ARG A 18 0.72 -7.93 -26.50
N ARG A 19 0.59 -8.94 -27.38
CA ARG A 19 0.60 -8.72 -28.83
C ARG A 19 -0.82 -8.34 -29.30
N PRO A 20 -1.00 -7.19 -29.98
CA PRO A 20 -2.30 -6.72 -30.44
C PRO A 20 -3.05 -7.78 -31.24
N ASN A 21 -4.37 -7.87 -31.03
CA ASN A 21 -5.28 -8.75 -31.76
C ASN A 21 -4.95 -10.25 -31.66
N THR A 22 -4.24 -10.67 -30.61
CA THR A 22 -3.92 -12.09 -30.37
C THR A 22 -4.05 -12.45 -28.88
N PRO A 23 -4.25 -13.73 -28.53
CA PRO A 23 -4.18 -14.19 -27.14
C PRO A 23 -2.74 -14.45 -26.66
N LYS A 24 -1.74 -13.87 -27.34
CA LYS A 24 -0.31 -14.11 -27.07
C LYS A 24 0.29 -12.97 -26.24
N ILE A 25 1.23 -13.35 -25.39
CA ILE A 25 2.01 -12.45 -24.54
C ILE A 25 3.50 -12.70 -24.74
N TRP A 26 4.30 -11.67 -24.52
CA TRP A 26 5.75 -11.80 -24.44
C TRP A 26 6.15 -12.23 -23.04
N VAL A 27 6.95 -13.28 -22.95
CA VAL A 27 7.50 -13.81 -21.71
C VAL A 27 8.95 -14.26 -21.92
N ASN A 28 9.75 -14.24 -20.88
CA ASN A 28 11.08 -14.85 -20.87
C ASN A 28 11.26 -15.71 -19.61
N LYS A 29 12.39 -16.41 -19.49
CA LYS A 29 12.67 -17.30 -18.36
C LYS A 29 13.81 -16.74 -17.52
N ARG A 30 13.65 -16.72 -16.19
CA ARG A 30 14.72 -16.34 -15.26
C ARG A 30 15.88 -17.33 -15.31
N ILE A 31 17.11 -16.85 -15.52
CA ILE A 31 18.32 -17.68 -15.55
C ILE A 31 19.33 -17.35 -14.45
N ASN A 32 19.12 -16.28 -13.68
CA ASN A 32 19.95 -15.99 -12.52
C ASN A 32 19.54 -16.88 -11.32
N PRO A 33 20.42 -17.77 -10.82
CA PRO A 33 20.11 -18.67 -9.70
C PRO A 33 19.91 -17.95 -8.36
N ASN A 34 20.39 -16.71 -8.25
CA ASN A 34 20.25 -15.89 -7.04
C ASN A 34 18.90 -15.14 -6.99
N LYS A 35 18.16 -15.08 -8.10
CA LYS A 35 16.83 -14.49 -8.14
C LYS A 35 15.77 -15.50 -7.69
N GLU A 36 14.79 -15.03 -6.93
CA GLU A 36 13.61 -15.83 -6.60
C GLU A 36 12.90 -16.28 -7.89
N PHE A 37 12.20 -17.41 -7.85
CA PHE A 37 11.60 -18.03 -9.04
C PHE A 37 12.61 -18.33 -10.16
N TYR A 38 13.84 -18.74 -9.80
CA TYR A 38 14.80 -19.27 -10.78
C TYR A 38 14.15 -20.32 -11.69
N LYS A 39 14.42 -20.24 -13.00
CA LYS A 39 13.81 -21.07 -14.06
C LYS A 39 12.30 -20.92 -14.25
N HIS A 40 11.64 -19.91 -13.67
CA HIS A 40 10.23 -19.63 -13.97
C HIS A 40 10.09 -18.64 -15.13
N TRP A 41 8.98 -18.74 -15.83
CA TRP A 41 8.57 -17.74 -16.82
C TRP A 41 8.09 -16.46 -16.13
N GLN A 42 8.51 -15.32 -16.67
CA GLN A 42 8.16 -14.01 -16.17
C GLN A 42 7.70 -13.08 -17.29
N CYS A 43 7.09 -11.98 -16.86
CA CYS A 43 6.88 -10.78 -17.64
C CYS A 43 7.72 -9.64 -17.02
N PRO A 44 7.88 -8.49 -17.69
CA PRO A 44 8.71 -7.43 -17.15
C PRO A 44 8.21 -6.92 -15.80
N GLY A 45 9.15 -6.47 -14.97
CA GLY A 45 8.83 -5.77 -13.73
C GLY A 45 9.85 -5.98 -12.62
N GLY A 46 9.83 -5.05 -11.68
CA GLY A 46 10.78 -5.01 -10.58
C GLY A 46 10.24 -4.22 -9.40
N HIS A 47 11.14 -3.70 -8.58
CA HIS A 47 10.77 -2.95 -7.38
C HIS A 47 10.28 -1.54 -7.77
N VAL A 48 9.33 -1.01 -6.99
CA VAL A 48 9.05 0.44 -7.01
C VAL A 48 10.13 1.13 -6.19
N GLU A 49 10.82 2.08 -6.79
CA GLU A 49 11.91 2.83 -6.15
C GLU A 49 11.40 4.10 -5.46
N GLU A 50 12.19 4.65 -4.54
CA GLU A 50 11.83 5.90 -3.87
C GLU A 50 11.77 7.09 -4.84
N THR A 51 12.57 7.05 -5.91
CA THR A 51 12.65 8.01 -7.01
C THR A 51 11.47 7.92 -7.97
N ASP A 52 10.68 6.83 -7.93
CA ASP A 52 9.51 6.67 -8.78
C ASP A 52 8.38 7.59 -8.33
N ILE A 53 7.87 8.39 -9.27
CA ILE A 53 6.77 9.34 -9.03
C ILE A 53 5.47 8.59 -8.71
N SER A 54 5.26 7.42 -9.32
CA SER A 54 4.11 6.55 -9.11
C SER A 54 4.47 5.10 -9.45
N THR A 55 3.60 4.16 -9.07
CA THR A 55 3.77 2.75 -9.47
C THR A 55 3.64 2.57 -10.99
N LYS A 56 2.93 3.49 -11.68
CA LYS A 56 2.86 3.50 -13.14
C LYS A 56 4.16 3.96 -13.79
N HIS A 57 4.85 4.92 -13.17
CA HIS A 57 6.20 5.36 -13.57
C HIS A 57 7.22 4.22 -13.39
N ALA A 58 7.18 3.51 -12.26
CA ALA A 58 7.98 2.32 -12.07
C ALA A 58 7.72 1.26 -13.17
N ALA A 59 6.45 1.04 -13.52
CA ALA A 59 6.10 0.12 -14.60
C ALA A 59 6.63 0.55 -15.97
N GLN A 60 6.62 1.85 -16.27
CA GLN A 60 7.23 2.40 -17.49
C GLN A 60 8.75 2.20 -17.52
N ARG A 61 9.44 2.51 -16.40
CA ARG A 61 10.88 2.33 -16.25
C ARG A 61 11.30 0.87 -16.44
N GLU A 62 10.65 -0.05 -15.74
CA GLU A 62 10.96 -1.49 -15.82
C GLU A 62 10.73 -2.06 -17.23
N VAL A 63 9.69 -1.59 -17.94
CA VAL A 63 9.48 -1.99 -19.34
C VAL A 63 10.61 -1.47 -20.22
N LEU A 64 11.05 -0.23 -20.05
CA LEU A 64 12.19 0.30 -20.81
C LEU A 64 13.47 -0.51 -20.52
N GLU A 65 13.79 -0.68 -19.24
CA GLU A 65 15.03 -1.33 -18.78
C GLU A 65 15.13 -2.78 -19.27
N GLU A 66 14.05 -3.56 -19.17
CA GLU A 66 14.08 -5.00 -19.48
C GLU A 66 13.75 -5.34 -20.95
N THR A 67 13.21 -4.39 -21.72
CA THR A 67 12.67 -4.68 -23.07
C THR A 67 13.11 -3.71 -24.17
N GLY A 68 13.68 -2.56 -23.81
CA GLY A 68 13.97 -1.47 -24.74
C GLY A 68 12.73 -0.70 -25.24
N ILE A 69 11.53 -1.05 -24.78
CA ILE A 69 10.28 -0.38 -25.19
C ILE A 69 10.00 0.77 -24.22
N GLN A 70 9.94 1.99 -24.74
CA GLN A 70 9.35 3.13 -24.02
C GLN A 70 7.85 3.21 -24.34
N PRO A 71 6.94 2.90 -23.40
CA PRO A 71 5.52 3.24 -23.53
C PRO A 71 5.25 4.65 -22.99
N GLU A 72 4.15 5.26 -23.41
CA GLU A 72 3.55 6.38 -22.69
C GLU A 72 2.80 5.87 -21.45
N LEU A 73 2.65 6.72 -20.42
CA LEU A 73 1.98 6.31 -19.18
C LEU A 73 0.54 5.88 -19.45
N GLU A 74 -0.18 6.52 -20.37
CA GLU A 74 -1.57 6.21 -20.73
C GLU A 74 -1.73 4.83 -21.37
N GLU A 75 -0.68 4.30 -22.00
CA GLU A 75 -0.70 2.97 -22.64
C GLU A 75 -0.63 1.82 -21.62
N LEU A 76 -0.18 2.11 -20.40
CA LEU A 76 -0.15 1.17 -19.29
C LEU A 76 -1.54 1.08 -18.65
N GLU A 77 -2.24 -0.03 -18.90
CA GLU A 77 -3.56 -0.28 -18.31
C GLU A 77 -3.44 -1.00 -16.97
N TYR A 78 -3.97 -0.42 -15.89
CA TYR A 78 -4.08 -1.11 -14.61
C TYR A 78 -4.91 -2.40 -14.76
N MET A 79 -4.40 -3.49 -14.22
CA MET A 79 -5.10 -4.78 -14.18
C MET A 79 -5.60 -5.13 -12.79
N ARG A 80 -4.72 -5.08 -11.79
CA ARG A 80 -5.00 -5.50 -10.40
C ARG A 80 -3.81 -5.21 -9.49
N THR A 81 -4.04 -5.33 -8.18
CA THR A 81 -2.97 -5.32 -7.18
C THR A 81 -3.03 -6.61 -6.37
N ASN A 82 -1.94 -7.37 -6.37
CA ASN A 82 -1.82 -8.61 -5.62
C ASN A 82 -1.03 -8.38 -4.33
N HIS A 83 -1.42 -9.08 -3.27
CA HIS A 83 -0.80 -9.01 -1.95
C HIS A 83 -0.31 -10.39 -1.54
N TYR A 84 0.98 -10.52 -1.26
CA TYR A 84 1.61 -11.76 -0.83
C TYR A 84 2.26 -11.56 0.53
N PHE A 85 2.00 -12.48 1.45
CA PHE A 85 2.62 -12.49 2.77
C PHE A 85 3.58 -13.66 2.85
N LYS A 86 4.85 -13.37 3.14
CA LYS A 86 5.89 -14.37 3.34
C LYS A 86 6.70 -13.95 4.55
N GLU A 87 6.65 -14.78 5.59
CA GLU A 87 7.34 -14.53 6.86
C GLU A 87 6.94 -13.16 7.46
N LYS A 88 7.86 -12.19 7.51
CA LYS A 88 7.64 -10.81 7.99
C LYS A 88 7.65 -9.80 6.84
N GLU A 89 7.40 -10.24 5.61
CA GLU A 89 7.38 -9.39 4.43
C GLU A 89 6.00 -9.39 3.79
N TRP A 90 5.48 -8.20 3.54
CA TRP A 90 4.28 -7.98 2.75
C TRP A 90 4.67 -7.40 1.39
N ARG A 91 4.50 -8.22 0.36
CA ARG A 91 4.79 -7.84 -1.02
C ARG A 91 3.52 -7.41 -1.71
N ILE A 92 3.58 -6.25 -2.36
CA ILE A 92 2.45 -5.64 -3.04
C ILE A 92 2.85 -5.48 -4.49
N ILE A 93 2.14 -6.16 -5.38
CA ILE A 93 2.49 -6.20 -6.80
C ILE A 93 1.38 -5.52 -7.59
N HIS A 94 1.71 -4.37 -8.18
CA HIS A 94 0.85 -3.61 -9.08
C HIS A 94 0.98 -4.18 -10.48
N CYS A 95 -0.08 -4.82 -10.96
CA CYS A 95 -0.09 -5.46 -12.27
C CYS A 95 -0.68 -4.50 -13.31
N TYR A 96 0.07 -4.28 -14.38
CA TYR A 96 -0.33 -3.50 -15.55
C TYR A 96 -0.36 -4.38 -16.79
N SER A 97 -1.01 -3.92 -17.86
CA SER A 97 -0.82 -4.47 -19.20
C SER A 97 -0.44 -3.38 -20.19
N LEU A 98 0.44 -3.75 -21.12
CA LEU A 98 0.83 -2.93 -22.26
C LEU A 98 0.57 -3.74 -23.53
N THR A 99 -0.17 -3.16 -24.48
CA THR A 99 -0.43 -3.78 -25.78
C THR A 99 0.47 -3.15 -26.82
N THR A 100 1.43 -3.90 -27.37
CA THR A 100 2.47 -3.33 -28.24
C THR A 100 2.77 -4.17 -29.48
N LYS A 101 3.01 -3.48 -30.60
CA LYS A 101 3.51 -4.09 -31.84
C LYS A 101 5.03 -4.30 -31.84
N LYS A 102 5.75 -3.61 -30.95
CA LYS A 102 7.20 -3.72 -30.81
C LYS A 102 7.57 -5.12 -30.30
N VAL A 103 8.69 -5.64 -30.76
CA VAL A 103 9.27 -6.89 -30.26
C VAL A 103 10.23 -6.50 -29.14
N PRO A 104 10.08 -7.04 -27.93
CA PRO A 104 10.98 -6.72 -26.83
C PRO A 104 12.39 -7.30 -27.08
N GLU A 105 13.41 -6.55 -26.67
CA GLU A 105 14.82 -6.90 -26.82
C GLU A 105 15.37 -7.52 -25.52
N LEU A 106 16.38 -8.38 -25.62
CA LEU A 106 17.09 -8.91 -24.47
C LEU A 106 18.13 -7.89 -23.99
N THR A 107 17.75 -7.06 -23.03
CA THR A 107 18.63 -6.01 -22.46
C THR A 107 19.48 -6.52 -21.29
N GLU A 108 18.99 -7.52 -20.54
CA GLU A 108 19.70 -8.13 -19.41
C GLU A 108 20.04 -9.62 -19.65
N PRO A 109 21.02 -9.94 -20.52
CA PRO A 109 21.33 -11.32 -20.93
C PRO A 109 21.88 -12.21 -19.81
N ARG A 110 22.23 -11.64 -18.64
CA ARG A 110 22.65 -12.40 -17.45
C ARG A 110 21.49 -12.79 -16.55
N GLU A 111 20.33 -12.15 -16.71
CA GLU A 111 19.20 -12.27 -15.81
C GLU A 111 18.10 -13.17 -16.39
N MET A 112 17.92 -13.12 -17.70
CA MET A 112 16.82 -13.77 -18.41
C MET A 112 17.22 -14.29 -19.80
N THR A 113 16.42 -15.22 -20.33
CA THR A 113 16.52 -15.68 -21.73
C THR A 113 15.95 -14.64 -22.69
N ASP A 114 16.12 -14.87 -23.99
CA ASP A 114 15.37 -14.15 -25.03
C ASP A 114 13.84 -14.19 -24.80
N TRP A 115 13.19 -13.13 -25.26
CA TRP A 115 11.73 -12.99 -25.23
C TRP A 115 11.05 -13.94 -26.20
N GLN A 116 10.03 -14.63 -25.71
CA GLN A 116 9.22 -15.57 -26.47
C GLN A 116 7.76 -15.15 -26.51
N LEU A 117 7.18 -15.19 -27.69
CA LEU A 117 5.75 -14.91 -27.89
C LEU A 117 4.93 -16.20 -27.73
N LYS A 118 4.24 -16.35 -26.59
CA LYS A 118 3.50 -17.56 -26.23
C LYS A 118 2.02 -17.30 -26.03
N LYS A 119 1.16 -18.31 -26.25
CA LYS A 119 -0.26 -18.19 -25.88
C LYS A 119 -0.39 -18.22 -24.36
N ILE A 120 -1.30 -17.43 -23.81
CA ILE A 120 -1.59 -17.41 -22.36
C ILE A 120 -1.84 -18.83 -21.81
N LYS A 121 -2.64 -19.64 -22.51
CA LYS A 121 -2.96 -21.02 -22.09
C LYS A 121 -1.74 -21.96 -22.06
N GLU A 122 -0.70 -21.68 -22.83
CA GLU A 122 0.55 -22.45 -22.83
C GLU A 122 1.40 -22.03 -21.63
N VAL A 123 1.54 -20.72 -21.40
CA VAL A 123 2.25 -20.15 -20.25
C VAL A 123 1.67 -20.63 -18.91
N GLN A 124 0.34 -20.72 -18.80
CA GLN A 124 -0.34 -21.18 -17.59
C GLN A 124 -0.04 -22.65 -17.19
N LYS A 125 0.49 -23.46 -18.12
CA LYS A 125 0.85 -24.86 -17.84
C LYS A 125 2.29 -25.03 -17.36
N GLU A 126 3.07 -23.95 -17.39
CA GLU A 126 4.48 -23.93 -17.05
C GLU A 126 4.69 -23.27 -15.67
N PRO A 127 5.85 -23.50 -15.03
CA PRO A 127 6.26 -22.73 -13.86
C PRO A 127 6.40 -21.24 -14.23
N VAL A 128 5.58 -20.39 -13.61
CA VAL A 128 5.54 -18.92 -13.81
C VAL A 128 5.68 -18.21 -12.47
N ILE A 129 6.14 -16.96 -12.49
CA ILE A 129 6.11 -16.11 -11.29
C ILE A 129 4.66 -15.89 -10.82
N ASP A 130 4.47 -15.70 -9.52
CA ASP A 130 3.13 -15.58 -8.91
C ASP A 130 2.31 -14.42 -9.49
N SER A 131 2.93 -13.28 -9.77
CA SER A 131 2.24 -12.12 -10.37
C SER A 131 1.69 -12.43 -11.76
N LEU A 132 2.44 -13.17 -12.58
CA LEU A 132 2.02 -13.59 -13.91
C LEU A 132 0.89 -14.62 -13.82
N LYS A 133 0.96 -15.56 -12.89
CA LYS A 133 -0.13 -16.52 -12.60
C LYS A 133 -1.42 -15.78 -12.24
N ASP A 134 -1.32 -14.79 -11.36
CA ASP A 134 -2.47 -14.05 -10.83
C ASP A 134 -3.02 -13.00 -11.78
N ALA A 135 -2.22 -12.50 -12.72
CA ALA A 135 -2.69 -11.62 -13.79
C ALA A 135 -3.80 -12.25 -14.65
N PHE A 136 -3.95 -13.58 -14.62
CA PHE A 136 -5.01 -14.29 -15.32
C PHE A 136 -6.31 -14.45 -14.52
N LYS A 137 -6.36 -14.05 -13.24
CA LYS A 137 -7.54 -14.15 -12.37
C LYS A 137 -8.60 -13.05 -12.62
N GLY A 138 -8.51 -12.31 -13.73
CA GLY A 138 -9.42 -11.21 -14.06
C GLY A 138 -8.93 -9.84 -13.58
N ARG A 139 -9.53 -8.78 -14.12
CA ARG A 139 -9.23 -7.37 -13.78
C ARG A 139 -9.96 -6.95 -12.51
N GLN A 140 -9.31 -6.13 -11.71
CA GLN A 140 -9.89 -5.39 -10.59
C GLN A 140 -10.05 -3.92 -11.00
N HIS A 141 -11.01 -3.24 -10.38
CA HIS A 141 -11.00 -1.78 -10.42
C HIS A 141 -9.86 -1.28 -9.54
N GLU A 142 -9.16 -0.27 -10.03
CA GLU A 142 -8.21 0.47 -9.20
C GLU A 142 -9.00 1.20 -8.11
N THR A 143 -8.68 0.90 -6.85
CA THR A 143 -9.26 1.62 -5.71
C THR A 143 -8.64 3.00 -5.64
N LYS A 144 -9.47 4.04 -5.78
CA LYS A 144 -9.04 5.42 -5.52
C LYS A 144 -9.15 5.73 -4.04
N ILE A 145 -8.08 6.25 -3.45
CA ILE A 145 -8.05 6.63 -2.04
C ILE A 145 -8.28 8.14 -1.97
N ILE A 146 -9.26 8.57 -1.17
CA ILE A 146 -9.52 9.98 -0.90
C ILE A 146 -9.39 10.16 0.60
N MET A 147 -8.45 11.01 1.00
CA MET A 147 -8.19 11.33 2.38
C MET A 147 -8.76 12.69 2.73
N ILE A 148 -9.48 12.75 3.84
CA ILE A 148 -10.13 13.97 4.32
C ILE A 148 -9.51 14.31 5.67
N GLU A 149 -8.65 15.33 5.68
CA GLU A 149 -7.93 15.79 6.87
C GLU A 149 -8.49 17.12 7.41
N GLY A 150 -8.32 17.34 8.71
CA GLY A 150 -8.71 18.59 9.36
C GLY A 150 -8.94 18.49 10.87
N SER A 151 -9.26 19.61 11.50
CA SER A 151 -9.42 19.72 12.96
C SER A 151 -10.64 18.95 13.51
N CYS A 152 -10.59 18.59 14.79
CA CYS A 152 -11.72 17.98 15.50
C CYS A 152 -12.90 18.96 15.56
N GLY A 153 -14.12 18.46 15.38
CA GLY A 153 -15.33 19.31 15.38
C GLY A 153 -15.63 20.04 14.06
N ALA A 154 -14.73 19.99 13.06
CA ALA A 154 -14.93 20.64 11.75
C ALA A 154 -16.01 20.00 10.84
N GLY A 155 -16.74 18.99 11.33
CA GLY A 155 -17.79 18.30 10.54
C GLY A 155 -17.27 17.30 9.50
N LYS A 156 -16.01 16.86 9.59
CA LYS A 156 -15.38 15.92 8.65
C LYS A 156 -16.18 14.62 8.47
N SER A 157 -16.53 13.94 9.56
CA SER A 157 -17.27 12.68 9.49
C SER A 157 -18.66 12.86 8.84
N THR A 158 -19.30 14.02 9.05
CA THR A 158 -20.54 14.39 8.35
C THR A 158 -20.29 14.58 6.85
N PHE A 159 -19.20 15.25 6.47
CA PHE A 159 -18.80 15.42 5.07
C PHE A 159 -18.45 14.09 4.40
N VAL A 160 -17.68 13.21 5.05
CA VAL A 160 -17.35 11.86 4.60
C VAL A 160 -18.62 11.04 4.36
N GLY A 161 -19.61 11.11 5.27
CA GLY A 161 -20.92 10.48 5.10
C GLY A 161 -21.65 10.97 3.84
N LYS A 162 -21.73 12.30 3.64
CA LYS A 162 -22.33 12.89 2.43
C LYS A 162 -21.58 12.49 1.15
N CYS A 163 -20.26 12.44 1.18
CA CYS A 163 -19.44 11.97 0.06
C CYS A 163 -19.76 10.52 -0.30
N LYS A 164 -19.87 9.63 0.70
CA LYS A 164 -20.26 8.23 0.46
C LYS A 164 -21.65 8.15 -0.18
N GLU A 165 -22.64 8.88 0.34
CA GLU A 165 -23.99 8.93 -0.23
C GLU A 165 -23.97 9.40 -1.68
N TYR A 166 -23.26 10.49 -1.96
CA TYR A 166 -23.12 11.06 -3.29
C TYR A 166 -22.49 10.05 -4.25
N LEU A 167 -21.33 9.49 -3.92
CA LEU A 167 -20.61 8.55 -4.78
C LEU A 167 -21.37 7.24 -5.00
N THR A 168 -22.11 6.78 -3.99
CA THR A 168 -22.98 5.59 -4.11
C THR A 168 -24.12 5.82 -5.11
N LYS A 169 -24.69 7.04 -5.18
CA LYS A 169 -25.70 7.40 -6.20
C LYS A 169 -25.15 7.26 -7.63
N TYR A 170 -23.84 7.45 -7.82
CA TYR A 170 -23.16 7.23 -9.11
C TYR A 170 -22.66 5.78 -9.29
N LYS A 171 -23.27 4.82 -8.60
CA LYS A 171 -22.97 3.37 -8.70
C LYS A 171 -21.51 3.02 -8.39
N LYS A 172 -20.81 3.84 -7.60
CA LYS A 172 -19.48 3.50 -7.08
C LYS A 172 -19.63 2.70 -5.80
N THR A 173 -18.82 1.67 -5.65
CA THR A 173 -18.65 0.99 -4.36
C THR A 173 -17.71 1.82 -3.50
N VAL A 174 -18.18 2.21 -2.31
CA VAL A 174 -17.44 3.13 -1.41
C VAL A 174 -17.37 2.54 -0.01
N GLU A 175 -16.16 2.50 0.53
CA GLU A 175 -15.89 2.16 1.92
C GLU A 175 -15.32 3.36 2.66
N ILE A 176 -15.61 3.45 3.96
CA ILE A 176 -15.04 4.47 4.84
C ILE A 176 -14.15 3.76 5.84
N LEU A 177 -12.91 4.22 5.97
CA LEU A 177 -12.07 3.95 7.15
C LEU A 177 -12.10 5.21 8.03
N ASP A 178 -12.71 5.07 9.20
CA ASP A 178 -12.89 6.15 10.15
C ASP A 178 -12.27 5.81 11.52
N GLU A 179 -12.14 6.84 12.35
CA GLU A 179 -11.75 6.69 13.76
C GLU A 179 -12.90 6.14 14.62
N SER A 180 -13.91 5.46 14.05
CA SER A 180 -14.97 4.90 14.88
C SER A 180 -14.43 3.84 15.85
N PHE A 181 -13.24 3.27 15.63
CA PHE A 181 -12.57 2.44 16.64
C PHE A 181 -12.02 3.25 17.83
N ILE A 182 -11.86 4.56 17.71
CA ILE A 182 -11.52 5.48 18.80
C ILE A 182 -12.80 5.92 19.51
N ILE A 183 -13.85 6.24 18.74
CA ILE A 183 -15.12 6.78 19.25
C ILE A 183 -16.02 5.69 19.87
N LYS A 184 -16.11 4.52 19.22
CA LYS A 184 -16.82 3.33 19.76
C LYS A 184 -16.03 2.65 20.86
N ASP A 185 -14.72 2.90 20.91
CA ASP A 185 -13.92 2.61 22.09
C ASP A 185 -14.17 3.72 23.11
N SER A 186 -15.39 3.72 23.66
CA SER A 186 -15.69 4.23 24.99
C SER A 186 -14.93 3.47 26.07
N SER A 187 -13.70 3.04 25.78
CA SER A 187 -12.86 2.33 26.70
C SER A 187 -12.30 3.31 27.70
N LYS A 188 -11.96 2.72 28.82
CA LYS A 188 -11.18 3.35 29.86
C LYS A 188 -9.94 4.08 29.32
N ARG A 189 -9.37 3.77 28.13
CA ARG A 189 -8.09 4.35 27.67
C ARG A 189 -8.13 5.85 27.41
N ILE A 190 -9.06 6.35 26.59
CA ILE A 190 -9.16 7.80 26.30
C ILE A 190 -9.62 8.56 27.56
N ILE A 191 -10.59 8.00 28.28
CA ILE A 191 -11.08 8.57 29.55
C ILE A 191 -9.94 8.61 30.59
N ASN A 192 -9.14 7.55 30.68
CA ASN A 192 -7.97 7.45 31.57
C ASN A 192 -6.89 8.43 31.13
N TYR A 193 -6.61 8.58 29.84
CA TYR A 193 -5.67 9.58 29.35
C TYR A 193 -6.11 11.00 29.76
N GLY A 194 -7.37 11.36 29.50
CA GLY A 194 -7.91 12.66 29.90
C GLY A 194 -7.87 12.87 31.43
N SER A 195 -8.19 11.84 32.21
CA SER A 195 -8.08 11.89 33.67
C SER A 195 -6.64 12.06 34.13
N ASN A 196 -5.67 11.34 33.56
CA ASN A 196 -4.26 11.45 33.95
C ASN A 196 -3.64 12.77 33.48
N LEU A 197 -4.07 13.31 32.33
CA LEU A 197 -3.67 14.64 31.89
C LEU A 197 -4.11 15.71 32.90
N LYS A 198 -5.31 15.57 33.47
CA LYS A 198 -5.77 16.46 34.55
C LYS A 198 -4.89 16.32 35.80
N LYS A 199 -4.64 15.09 36.25
CA LYS A 199 -3.73 14.80 37.37
C LYS A 199 -2.32 15.36 37.16
N TYR A 200 -1.79 15.27 35.95
CA TYR A 200 -0.49 15.83 35.60
C TYR A 200 -0.48 17.36 35.73
N LYS A 201 -1.52 18.04 35.21
CA LYS A 201 -1.68 19.50 35.37
C LYS A 201 -1.82 19.91 36.85
N GLU A 202 -2.43 19.06 37.66
CA GLU A 202 -2.56 19.20 39.11
C GLU A 202 -1.30 18.75 39.89
N ARG A 203 -0.25 18.30 39.19
CA ARG A 203 1.03 17.79 39.74
C ARG A 203 0.91 16.54 40.62
N GLU A 204 -0.14 15.75 40.43
CA GLU A 204 -0.37 14.49 41.16
C GLU A 204 0.42 13.31 40.57
N ILE A 205 0.84 13.40 39.30
CA ILE A 205 1.71 12.43 38.64
C ILE A 205 2.91 13.13 38.01
N THR A 206 4.02 12.40 37.84
CA THR A 206 5.25 12.95 37.26
C THR A 206 5.17 13.05 35.74
N LYS A 207 6.14 13.75 35.15
CA LYS A 207 6.28 13.85 33.69
C LYS A 207 6.53 12.48 33.06
N GLU A 208 7.38 11.68 33.69
CA GLU A 208 7.73 10.34 33.22
C GLU A 208 6.49 9.43 33.20
N GLN A 209 5.66 9.49 34.24
CA GLN A 209 4.40 8.75 34.30
C GLN A 209 3.42 9.19 33.20
N MET A 210 3.33 10.50 32.94
CA MET A 210 2.48 11.01 31.87
C MET A 210 2.99 10.61 30.48
N GLU A 211 4.30 10.60 30.28
CA GLU A 211 4.95 10.16 29.03
C GLU A 211 4.66 8.69 28.74
N GLU A 212 4.78 7.79 29.74
CA GLU A 212 4.42 6.38 29.59
C GLU A 212 2.96 6.19 29.14
N ILE A 213 2.04 6.91 29.78
CA ILE A 213 0.61 6.88 29.46
C ILE A 213 0.35 7.37 28.03
N ALA A 214 1.04 8.43 27.61
CA ALA A 214 0.95 8.94 26.24
C ALA A 214 1.47 7.91 25.23
N ILE A 215 2.63 7.30 25.49
CA ILE A 215 3.21 6.27 24.61
C ILE A 215 2.27 5.08 24.45
N GLU A 216 1.66 4.60 25.54
CA GLU A 216 0.72 3.48 25.48
C GLU A 216 -0.52 3.79 24.63
N LEU A 217 -1.05 5.01 24.76
CA LEU A 217 -2.20 5.45 23.96
C LEU A 217 -1.85 5.51 22.48
N GLU A 218 -0.72 6.13 22.13
CA GLU A 218 -0.28 6.27 20.74
C GLU A 218 0.02 4.91 20.09
N LYS A 219 0.70 3.99 20.82
CA LYS A 219 0.92 2.62 20.34
C LYS A 219 -0.40 1.91 20.07
N TRP A 220 -1.41 2.10 20.92
CA TRP A 220 -2.73 1.51 20.71
C TRP A 220 -3.47 2.09 19.48
N ILE A 221 -3.46 3.42 19.29
CA ILE A 221 -4.09 4.08 18.14
C ILE A 221 -3.44 3.59 16.84
N ARG A 222 -2.11 3.59 16.79
CA ARG A 222 -1.32 3.09 15.66
C ARG A 222 -1.71 1.66 15.29
N ASP A 223 -1.68 0.75 16.27
CA ASP A 223 -1.92 -0.68 16.03
C ASP A 223 -3.34 -0.93 15.47
N LYS A 224 -4.32 -0.14 15.92
CA LYS A 224 -5.69 -0.18 15.38
C LYS A 224 -5.75 0.29 13.92
N TRP A 225 -5.09 1.39 13.59
CA TRP A 225 -4.99 1.87 12.20
C TRP A 225 -4.32 0.85 11.29
N MET A 226 -3.16 0.31 11.69
CA MET A 226 -2.45 -0.70 10.90
C MET A 226 -3.31 -1.94 10.68
N LYS A 227 -4.04 -2.40 11.70
CA LYS A 227 -4.95 -3.53 11.56
C LYS A 227 -6.05 -3.25 10.54
N GLN A 228 -6.71 -2.09 10.59
CA GLN A 228 -7.75 -1.75 9.63
C GLN A 228 -7.24 -1.67 8.19
N ILE A 229 -6.08 -1.03 7.99
CA ILE A 229 -5.45 -0.91 6.69
C ILE A 229 -5.08 -2.30 6.15
N PHE A 230 -4.44 -3.12 6.97
CA PHE A 230 -4.09 -4.50 6.61
C PHE A 230 -5.34 -5.30 6.22
N GLU A 231 -6.37 -5.29 7.07
CA GLU A 231 -7.63 -5.99 6.80
C GLU A 231 -8.33 -5.48 5.54
N PHE A 232 -8.19 -4.19 5.21
CA PHE A 232 -8.72 -3.63 3.97
C PHE A 232 -8.00 -4.20 2.74
N TYR A 233 -6.67 -4.10 2.70
CA TYR A 233 -5.89 -4.46 1.52
C TYR A 233 -5.84 -5.97 1.25
N THR A 234 -6.03 -6.78 2.28
CA THR A 234 -6.03 -8.25 2.17
C THR A 234 -7.37 -8.85 1.72
N ARG A 235 -8.43 -8.04 1.59
CA ARG A 235 -9.73 -8.50 1.07
C ARG A 235 -9.65 -8.77 -0.43
N GLU A 236 -10.32 -9.84 -0.87
CA GLU A 236 -10.41 -10.19 -2.30
C GLU A 236 -11.15 -9.14 -3.13
N ARG A 237 -12.19 -8.53 -2.55
CA ARG A 237 -13.02 -7.51 -3.20
C ARG A 237 -12.73 -6.17 -2.55
N LYS A 238 -12.30 -5.22 -3.37
CA LYS A 238 -12.03 -3.84 -2.95
C LYS A 238 -13.08 -2.89 -3.51
N PRO A 239 -13.42 -1.82 -2.79
CA PRO A 239 -14.29 -0.78 -3.31
C PRO A 239 -13.60 -0.01 -4.45
N SER A 240 -14.40 0.69 -5.24
CA SER A 240 -13.91 1.62 -6.24
C SER A 240 -13.25 2.83 -5.58
N ILE A 241 -13.75 3.23 -4.40
CA ILE A 241 -13.27 4.38 -3.64
C ILE A 241 -13.15 4.01 -2.17
N LEU A 242 -11.98 4.31 -1.58
CA LEU A 242 -11.74 4.28 -0.15
C LEU A 242 -11.74 5.72 0.37
N LEU A 243 -12.69 6.07 1.22
CA LEU A 243 -12.68 7.35 1.95
C LEU A 243 -11.99 7.14 3.29
N MET A 244 -10.96 7.92 3.59
CA MET A 244 -10.26 7.90 4.88
C MET A 244 -10.55 9.18 5.65
N ASP A 245 -11.21 9.09 6.80
CA ASP A 245 -11.53 10.20 7.71
C ASP A 245 -10.36 10.53 8.66
N ARG A 246 -9.12 10.45 8.12
CA ARG A 246 -7.77 10.53 8.74
C ARG A 246 -6.90 9.30 8.46
N ASN A 247 -5.62 9.37 8.78
CA ASN A 247 -4.65 8.29 8.67
C ASN A 247 -3.56 8.35 9.75
N LEU A 248 -2.52 7.53 9.61
CA LEU A 248 -1.34 7.55 10.49
C LEU A 248 -0.60 8.91 10.50
N PHE A 249 -0.73 9.74 9.46
CA PHE A 249 -0.07 11.04 9.39
C PHE A 249 -0.67 12.04 10.39
N SER A 250 -1.99 12.04 10.58
CA SER A 250 -2.60 12.87 11.62
C SER A 250 -2.20 12.42 13.03
N THR A 251 -1.98 11.11 13.25
CA THR A 251 -1.36 10.60 14.49
C THR A 251 0.07 11.15 14.65
N LEU A 252 0.88 11.16 13.60
CA LEU A 252 2.24 11.71 13.64
C LEU A 252 2.26 13.20 13.98
N ILE A 253 1.35 14.00 13.42
CA ILE A 253 1.21 15.42 13.75
C ILE A 253 0.87 15.60 15.23
N PHE A 254 -0.07 14.81 15.75
CA PHE A 254 -0.45 14.88 17.17
C PHE A 254 0.74 14.55 18.09
N MET A 255 1.52 13.53 17.75
CA MET A 255 2.72 13.18 18.51
C MET A 255 3.79 14.30 18.49
N LYS A 256 3.93 15.05 17.38
CA LYS A 256 4.81 16.24 17.32
C LYS A 256 4.35 17.35 18.26
N LEU A 257 3.05 17.60 18.34
CA LEU A 257 2.52 18.58 19.29
C LEU A 257 2.77 18.16 20.74
N MET A 258 2.62 16.86 21.05
CA MET A 258 2.94 16.35 22.39
C MET A 258 4.44 16.48 22.72
N GLU A 259 5.32 16.33 21.73
CA GLU A 259 6.76 16.58 21.88
C GLU A 259 7.04 18.05 22.21
N GLU A 260 6.47 18.99 21.44
CA GLU A 260 6.65 20.44 21.63
C GLU A 260 6.17 20.91 23.01
N GLU A 261 5.07 20.34 23.49
CA GLU A 261 4.50 20.62 24.81
C GLU A 261 5.26 19.89 25.94
N GLY A 262 6.28 19.09 25.61
CA GLY A 262 7.13 18.41 26.57
C GLY A 262 6.51 17.18 27.22
N PHE A 263 5.42 16.64 26.67
CA PHE A 263 4.77 15.40 27.11
C PHE A 263 5.40 14.14 26.50
N PHE A 264 6.22 14.30 25.46
CA PHE A 264 6.82 13.21 24.70
C PHE A 264 8.27 13.54 24.37
N SER A 265 9.20 12.61 24.58
CA SER A 265 10.56 12.77 24.06
C SER A 265 10.62 12.45 22.57
N LYS A 266 11.53 13.13 21.86
CA LYS A 266 11.78 12.91 20.44
C LYS A 266 12.17 11.46 20.13
N GLU A 267 13.04 10.87 20.95
CA GLU A 267 13.46 9.46 20.80
C GLU A 267 12.27 8.49 20.89
N LYS A 268 11.33 8.74 21.81
CA LYS A 268 10.11 7.93 21.92
C LYS A 268 9.16 8.16 20.76
N GLN A 269 9.10 9.38 20.24
CA GLN A 269 8.30 9.68 19.05
C GLN A 269 8.81 8.87 17.86
N GLU A 270 10.13 8.88 17.65
CA GLU A 270 10.80 8.09 16.62
C GLU A 270 10.57 6.59 16.83
N GLU A 271 10.65 6.08 18.06
CA GLU A 271 10.35 4.67 18.39
C GLU A 271 8.93 4.27 17.99
N VAL A 272 7.92 5.07 18.40
CA VAL A 272 6.51 4.75 18.13
C VAL A 272 6.19 4.85 16.63
N SER A 273 6.80 5.83 15.95
CA SER A 273 6.57 6.14 14.54
C SER A 273 7.52 5.44 13.57
N THR A 274 8.49 4.65 14.03
CA THR A 274 9.53 4.00 13.20
C THR A 274 8.97 3.34 11.95
N ASN A 275 7.82 2.67 12.09
CA ASN A 275 7.22 1.92 10.99
C ASN A 275 6.25 2.74 10.15
N TYR A 276 5.91 3.98 10.51
CA TYR A 276 4.97 4.81 9.76
C TYR A 276 5.43 5.00 8.32
N ASN A 277 6.75 5.10 8.10
CA ASN A 277 7.34 5.21 6.76
C ASN A 277 6.95 4.03 5.87
N ASN A 278 6.87 2.81 6.42
CA ASN A 278 6.43 1.62 5.69
C ASN A 278 4.97 1.70 5.24
N TRP A 279 4.17 2.57 5.85
CA TRP A 279 2.74 2.76 5.54
C TRP A 279 2.45 4.11 4.88
N LEU A 280 3.41 5.06 4.91
CA LEU A 280 3.31 6.39 4.33
C LEU A 280 3.15 6.35 2.80
N TRP A 281 3.69 5.33 2.13
CA TRP A 281 3.54 5.18 0.68
C TRP A 281 2.08 4.90 0.26
N LEU A 282 1.23 4.37 1.14
CA LEU A 282 -0.22 4.19 0.88
C LEU A 282 -0.95 5.53 0.67
N ILE A 283 -0.25 6.63 0.89
CA ILE A 283 -0.70 8.02 0.75
C ILE A 283 -0.08 8.66 -0.49
N ARG A 284 0.91 8.01 -1.15
CA ARG A 284 1.37 8.47 -2.47
C ARG A 284 0.18 8.33 -3.42
N ASN A 285 -0.23 9.45 -4.02
CA ASN A 285 -1.28 9.47 -5.01
C ASN A 285 -0.94 8.45 -6.11
N HIS A 286 -1.74 7.38 -6.22
CA HIS A 286 -1.77 6.54 -7.43
C HIS A 286 -2.44 7.31 -8.56
#